data_AF-A0A3E0QLW7-F1
#
_entry.id   AF-A0A3E0QLW7-F1
#
_cell.length_a   1.000
_cell.length_b   1.000
_cell.length_c   1.000
_cell.angle_alpha   90.00
_cell.angle_beta   90.00
_cell.angle_gamma   90.00
#
_symmetry.space_group_name_H-M   'P 1'
#
loop_
_entity.id
_entity.type
_entity.pdbx_description
1 polymer ?
#
loop_
_entity_poly.entity_id
_entity_poly.type
_entity_poly.pdbx_seq_one_letter_code
_entity_poly.pdbx_strand_id
1 'polypeptide(L)'
;MIWVGMIAAGILNFLSKFLSLNYFDASKMNPIVRQILAYVPSAIFPAIIFPAIFLNETGSFDLENNPKIYASIVAVIIGVLSKNIIATIISGLVSYWFIIFVI
;
A
#
# COMPACT_ATOMS: atom_id res chain seq x y z
N MET A 1 -13.90 -16.46 -21.91
CA MET A 1 -12.97 -17.48 -21.38
C MET A 1 -12.03 -16.80 -20.39
N ILE A 2 -12.25 -16.97 -19.08
CA ILE A 2 -11.49 -16.28 -18.01
C ILE A 2 -9.96 -16.50 -18.15
N TRP A 3 -9.57 -17.69 -18.63
CA TRP A 3 -8.20 -18.09 -18.90
C TRP A 3 -7.46 -17.21 -19.90
N VAL A 4 -8.12 -16.85 -21.01
CA VAL A 4 -7.51 -15.97 -22.03
C VAL A 4 -7.29 -14.57 -21.45
N GLY A 5 -8.23 -14.07 -20.65
CA GLY A 5 -8.11 -12.78 -19.96
C GLY A 5 -6.96 -12.77 -18.96
N MET A 6 -6.78 -13.82 -18.16
CA MET A 6 -5.67 -13.93 -17.21
C MET A 6 -4.31 -13.95 -17.91
N ILE A 7 -4.18 -14.74 -18.98
CA ILE A 7 -2.94 -14.82 -19.76
C ILE A 7 -2.63 -13.47 -20.42
N ALA A 8 -3.62 -12.84 -21.06
CA ALA A 8 -3.47 -11.53 -21.69
C ALA A 8 -3.10 -10.45 -20.67
N ALA A 9 -3.78 -10.41 -19.51
CA ALA A 9 -3.46 -9.47 -18.44
C ALA A 9 -2.05 -9.69 -17.87
N GLY A 10 -1.62 -10.95 -17.71
CA GLY A 10 -0.27 -11.29 -17.30
C GLY A 10 0.79 -10.78 -18.27
N ILE A 11 0.59 -11.02 -19.57
CA ILE A 11 1.48 -10.53 -20.64
C ILE A 11 1.52 -9.00 -20.64
N LEU A 12 0.38 -8.32 -20.59
CA LEU A 12 0.32 -6.86 -20.60
C LEU A 12 1.01 -6.24 -19.38
N ASN A 13 0.79 -6.79 -18.19
CA ASN A 13 1.46 -6.32 -16.97
C ASN A 13 2.98 -6.50 -17.04
N PHE A 14 3.41 -7.67 -17.52
CA PHE A 14 4.83 -7.96 -17.71
C PHE A 14 5.45 -6.99 -18.71
N LEU A 15 4.82 -6.81 -19.89
CA LEU A 15 5.34 -5.93 -20.94
C LEU A 15 5.43 -4.48 -20.46
N SER A 16 4.42 -3.98 -19.74
CA SER A 16 4.41 -2.61 -19.20
C SER A 16 5.58 -2.37 -18.25
N LYS A 17 5.81 -3.29 -17.30
CA LYS A 17 6.94 -3.18 -16.37
C LYS A 17 8.29 -3.38 -17.06
N PHE A 18 8.38 -4.33 -17.99
CA PHE A 18 9.58 -4.63 -18.74
C PHE A 18 10.02 -3.45 -19.62
N LEU A 19 9.08 -2.82 -20.32
CA LEU A 19 9.33 -1.62 -21.12
C LEU A 19 9.81 -0.46 -20.23
N SER A 20 9.17 -0.24 -19.08
CA SER A 20 9.60 0.78 -18.14
C SER A 20 11.02 0.55 -17.63
N LEU A 21 11.35 -0.67 -17.18
CA LEU A 21 12.68 -0.96 -16.63
C LEU A 21 13.80 -0.96 -17.67
N ASN A 22 13.51 -1.39 -18.90
CA ASN A 22 14.53 -1.55 -19.94
C ASN A 22 14.73 -0.27 -20.78
N TYR A 23 13.67 0.54 -20.94
CA TYR A 23 13.72 1.77 -21.74
C TYR A 23 13.98 3.02 -20.90
N PHE A 24 13.51 3.07 -19.64
CA PHE A 24 13.84 4.15 -18.71
C PHE A 24 15.09 3.81 -17.90
N ASP A 25 16.25 4.03 -18.52
CA ASP A 25 17.54 4.03 -17.84
C ASP A 25 17.62 5.22 -16.86
N ALA A 26 17.40 4.95 -15.57
CA ALA A 26 17.51 5.97 -14.51
C ALA A 26 18.91 6.63 -14.44
N SER A 27 19.93 6.00 -15.02
CA SER A 27 21.30 6.53 -15.11
C SER A 27 21.46 7.62 -16.20
N LYS A 28 20.61 7.60 -17.23
CA LYS A 28 20.60 8.59 -18.33
C LYS A 28 19.61 9.73 -18.08
N MET A 29 18.81 9.65 -17.02
CA MET A 29 17.86 10.69 -16.64
C MET A 29 18.55 11.90 -16.02
N ASN A 30 17.98 13.09 -16.27
CA ASN A 30 18.42 14.33 -15.61
C ASN A 30 18.39 14.14 -14.07
N PRO A 31 19.44 14.54 -13.33
CA PRO A 31 19.52 14.40 -11.88
C PRO A 31 18.28 14.91 -11.13
N ILE A 32 17.64 15.99 -11.60
CA ILE A 32 16.41 16.53 -11.01
C ILE A 32 15.27 15.52 -11.09
N VAL A 33 15.06 14.92 -12.26
CA VAL A 33 13.97 13.96 -12.49
C VAL A 33 14.17 12.69 -11.69
N ARG A 34 15.41 12.19 -11.64
CA ARG A 34 15.79 11.04 -10.81
C ARG A 34 15.51 11.29 -9.33
N GLN A 35 15.83 12.49 -8.84
CA GLN A 35 15.58 12.87 -7.46
C GLN A 35 14.08 12.90 -7.14
N ILE A 36 13.25 13.46 -8.02
CA ILE A 36 11.78 13.48 -7.85
C ILE A 36 11.22 12.05 -7.82
N LEU A 37 11.65 11.19 -8.76
CA LEU A 37 11.21 9.79 -8.83
C LEU A 37 11.59 8.98 -7.59
N ALA A 38 12.71 9.29 -6.93
CA ALA A 38 13.13 8.61 -5.70
C ALA A 38 12.18 8.88 -4.51
N TYR A 39 11.43 9.99 -4.52
CA TYR A 39 10.45 10.31 -3.48
C TYR A 39 9.08 9.67 -3.71
N VAL A 40 8.84 9.12 -4.90
CA VAL A 40 7.56 8.51 -5.28
C VAL A 40 7.11 7.42 -4.30
N PRO A 41 7.95 6.43 -3.90
CA PRO A 41 7.54 5.42 -2.93
C PRO A 41 7.13 6.03 -1.59
N SER A 42 7.90 7.01 -1.09
CA SER A 42 7.62 7.67 0.19
C SER A 42 6.34 8.50 0.15
N ALA A 43 5.98 9.08 -0.99
CA ALA A 43 4.76 9.85 -1.16
C ALA A 43 3.52 8.95 -1.37
N ILE A 44 3.69 7.82 -2.04
CA ILE A 44 2.60 6.90 -2.37
C ILE A 44 2.07 6.17 -1.13
N PHE A 45 2.92 5.74 -0.19
CA PHE A 45 2.44 4.98 0.96
C PHE A 45 1.39 5.74 1.79
N PRO A 46 1.63 6.99 2.24
CA PRO A 46 0.59 7.78 2.91
C PRO A 46 -0.65 7.99 2.03
N ALA A 47 -0.46 8.24 0.73
CA ALA A 47 -1.56 8.47 -0.20
C ALA A 47 -2.48 7.24 -0.39
N ILE A 48 -1.95 6.02 -0.25
CA ILE A 48 -2.73 4.78 -0.31
C ILE A 48 -3.31 4.44 1.08
N ILE A 49 -2.51 4.58 2.14
CA ILE A 49 -2.88 4.15 3.49
C ILE A 49 -3.97 5.07 4.08
N PHE A 50 -3.87 6.38 3.89
CA PHE A 50 -4.83 7.35 4.42
C PHE A 50 -6.28 7.06 4.00
N PRO A 51 -6.62 6.98 2.69
CA PRO A 51 -8.00 6.69 2.29
C PRO A 51 -8.45 5.29 2.70
N ALA A 52 -7.56 4.30 2.72
CA ALA A 52 -7.90 2.93 3.14
C ALA A 52 -8.37 2.87 4.61
N ILE A 53 -7.85 3.74 5.47
CA ILE A 53 -8.18 3.80 6.90
C ILE A 53 -9.35 4.75 7.16
N PHE A 54 -9.33 5.97 6.61
CA PHE A 54 -10.24 7.05 7.01
C PHE A 54 -11.51 7.19 6.16
N LEU A 55 -11.53 6.65 4.93
CA LEU A 55 -12.68 6.75 4.04
C LEU A 55 -13.52 5.47 4.05
N ASN A 56 -14.83 5.64 4.05
CA ASN A 56 -15.79 4.56 3.84
C ASN A 56 -16.03 4.31 2.33
N GLU A 57 -16.80 3.27 1.96
CA GLU A 57 -17.09 2.91 0.58
C GLU A 57 -17.78 4.03 -0.22
N THR A 58 -18.45 4.95 0.47
CA THR A 58 -19.10 6.15 -0.10
C THR A 58 -18.16 7.35 -0.24
N GLY A 59 -16.89 7.24 0.17
CA GLY A 59 -15.92 8.33 0.13
C GLY A 59 -16.10 9.41 1.21
N SER A 60 -16.98 9.18 2.18
CA SER A 60 -17.13 10.04 3.36
C SER A 60 -16.13 9.66 4.45
N PHE A 61 -15.74 10.64 5.27
CA PHE A 61 -14.88 10.41 6.43
C PHE A 61 -15.65 9.63 7.50
N ASP A 62 -15.08 8.50 7.92
CA ASP A 62 -15.66 7.63 8.94
C ASP A 62 -14.71 7.56 10.14
N LEU A 63 -14.92 8.49 11.08
CA LEU A 63 -14.14 8.63 12.31
C LEU A 63 -14.85 8.09 13.55
N GLU A 64 -16.18 8.00 13.54
CA GLU A 64 -16.94 7.79 14.77
C GLU A 64 -17.01 6.32 15.19
N ASN A 65 -16.86 5.36 14.27
CA ASN A 65 -16.82 3.94 14.64
C ASN A 65 -16.06 3.06 13.64
N ASN A 66 -14.81 3.39 13.37
CA ASN A 66 -14.01 2.68 12.38
C ASN A 66 -12.92 1.80 13.04
N PRO A 67 -13.10 0.47 13.09
CA PRO A 67 -12.10 -0.48 13.60
C PRO A 67 -10.72 -0.35 12.98
N LYS A 68 -10.64 0.16 11.73
CA LYS A 68 -9.38 0.31 11.00
C LYS A 68 -8.46 1.34 11.65
N ILE A 69 -9.03 2.41 12.22
CA ILE A 69 -8.26 3.47 12.89
C ILE A 69 -7.53 2.87 14.09
N TYR A 70 -8.24 2.19 14.98
CA TYR A 70 -7.67 1.54 16.15
C TYR A 70 -6.63 0.47 15.78
N ALA A 71 -6.93 -0.39 14.78
CA ALA A 71 -5.97 -1.39 14.31
C ALA A 71 -4.68 -0.76 13.74
N SER A 72 -4.80 0.35 13.01
CA SER A 72 -3.64 1.07 12.48
C SER A 72 -2.76 1.69 13.57
N ILE A 73 -3.37 2.19 14.66
CA ILE A 73 -2.62 2.73 15.81
C ILE A 73 -1.79 1.62 16.45
N VAL A 74 -2.39 0.45 16.68
CA VAL A 74 -1.70 -0.73 17.23
C VAL A 74 -0.56 -1.17 16.30
N ALA A 75 -0.81 -1.21 14.99
CA ALA A 75 0.21 -1.55 14.00
C ALA A 75 1.40 -0.56 14.05
N VAL A 76 1.15 0.75 14.13
CA VAL A 76 2.21 1.77 14.22
C VAL A 76 3.02 1.60 15.52
N ILE A 77 2.36 1.41 16.66
CA ILE A 77 3.03 1.22 17.95
C ILE A 77 3.98 0.01 17.89
N ILE A 78 3.49 -1.12 17.39
CA ILE A 78 4.28 -2.35 17.30
C ILE A 78 5.38 -2.24 16.26
N GLY A 79 5.14 -1.53 15.14
CA GLY A 79 6.16 -1.27 14.14
C GLY A 79 7.33 -0.44 14.66
N VAL A 80 7.04 0.59 15.47
CA VAL A 80 8.07 1.42 16.09
C VAL A 80 8.87 0.64 17.13
N LEU A 81 8.21 -0.19 17.94
CA LEU A 81 8.87 -0.96 19.00
C LEU A 81 9.65 -2.17 18.47
N SER A 82 9.05 -2.96 17.59
CA SER A 82 9.59 -4.23 17.12
C SER A 82 10.66 -4.05 16.03
N LYS A 83 10.60 -2.94 15.28
CA LYS A 83 11.43 -2.69 14.08
C LYS A 83 11.37 -3.86 13.07
N ASN A 84 10.32 -4.67 13.13
CA ASN A 84 10.12 -5.86 12.32
C ASN A 84 8.78 -5.75 11.57
N ILE A 85 8.85 -5.74 10.25
CA ILE A 85 7.69 -5.62 9.35
C ILE A 85 6.69 -6.74 9.59
N ILE A 86 7.15 -7.97 9.82
CA ILE A 86 6.28 -9.15 9.99
C ILE A 86 5.45 -9.01 11.27
N ALA A 87 6.08 -8.55 12.36
CA ALA A 87 5.39 -8.33 13.62
C ALA A 87 4.30 -7.25 13.49
N THR A 88 4.60 -6.14 12.80
CA THR A 88 3.65 -5.06 12.50
C THR A 88 2.43 -5.55 11.72
N ILE A 89 2.66 -6.36 10.68
CA ILE A 89 1.59 -6.89 9.82
C ILE A 89 0.68 -7.82 10.64
N ILE A 90 1.28 -8.78 11.34
CA ILE A 90 0.53 -9.76 12.15
C ILE A 90 -0.26 -9.04 13.24
N SER A 91 0.36 -8.10 13.96
CA SER A 91 -0.32 -7.41 15.04
C SER A 91 -1.44 -6.50 14.57
N GLY A 92 -1.27 -5.81 13.43
CA GLY A 92 -2.32 -4.98 12.83
C GLY A 92 -3.51 -5.82 12.41
N LEU A 93 -3.28 -6.96 11.75
CA LEU A 93 -4.32 -7.91 11.34
C LEU A 93 -5.04 -8.51 12.54
N VAL A 94 -4.30 -8.99 13.54
CA VAL A 94 -4.88 -9.57 14.77
C VAL A 94 -5.71 -8.51 15.52
N SER A 95 -5.20 -7.29 15.65
CA SER A 95 -5.95 -6.19 16.27
C SER A 95 -7.22 -5.86 15.50
N TYR A 96 -7.17 -5.83 14.17
CA TYR A 96 -8.35 -5.56 13.34
C TYR A 96 -9.42 -6.64 13.51
N TRP A 97 -9.03 -7.91 13.42
CA TRP A 97 -9.95 -9.03 13.64
C TRP A 97 -10.52 -9.05 15.05
N PHE A 98 -9.70 -8.78 16.05
CA PHE A 98 -10.16 -8.72 17.43
C PHE A 98 -11.26 -7.67 17.60
N ILE A 99 -11.08 -6.48 17.03
CA ILE A 99 -12.06 -5.39 17.14
C ILE A 99 -13.35 -5.71 16.36
N ILE A 100 -13.30 -6.45 15.25
CA ILE A 100 -14.51 -6.76 14.47
C ILE A 100 -15.30 -7.94 15.03
N PHE A 101 -14.62 -8.95 15.58
CA PHE A 101 -15.27 -10.20 15.98
C PHE A 101 -15.58 -10.29 17.47
N VAL A 102 -14.86 -9.55 18.33
CA VAL A 102 -15.00 -9.66 19.79
C VAL A 102 -15.76 -8.46 20.38
N ILE A 103 -15.65 -7.29 19.74
CA ILE A 103 -16.34 -6.05 20.13
C ILE A 103 -17.51 -5.84 19.16
#